data_AF-A0A523GV68-F1
#
_entry.id   AF-A0A523GV68-F1
#
_cell.length_a   1.000
_cell.length_b   1.000
_cell.length_c   1.000
_cell.angle_alpha   90.00
_cell.angle_beta   90.00
_cell.angle_gamma   90.00
#
_symmetry.space_group_name_H-M   'P 1'
#
loop_
_entity.id
_entity.type
_entity.pdbx_description
1 polymer ?
#
loop_
_entity_poly.entity_id
_entity_poly.type
_entity_poly.pdbx_seq_one_letter_code
_entity_poly.pdbx_strand_id
1 'polypeptide(L)'
;MPLKKTPSDNNKLDRIVAEARRNREQRETTYRELALRIYPWVCGRCAREFTRENVRSLTVHHRDHNHNNNPPDGSNWELLCIYCHENEHARHLDNAEGGKPETNNELGSQAVHRPFAELKTLLKEKK
;
A
#
# COMPACT_ATOMS: atom_id res chain seq x y z
N MET A 1 25.84 -37.31 34.15
CA MET A 1 24.51 -37.98 34.03
C MET A 1 24.00 -37.76 32.62
N PRO A 2 23.63 -38.79 31.83
CA PRO A 2 23.16 -38.57 30.47
C PRO A 2 21.70 -38.09 30.50
N LEU A 3 21.41 -37.02 29.79
CA LEU A 3 20.05 -36.48 29.62
C LEU A 3 19.21 -37.49 28.82
N LYS A 4 18.14 -38.02 29.43
CA LYS A 4 17.15 -38.84 28.75
C LYS A 4 16.42 -37.97 27.70
N LYS A 5 16.60 -38.28 26.41
CA LYS A 5 15.75 -37.75 25.33
C LYS A 5 14.33 -38.30 25.53
N THR A 6 13.37 -37.41 25.77
CA THR A 6 11.95 -37.74 25.74
C THR A 6 11.55 -38.15 24.32
N PRO A 7 10.71 -39.17 24.16
CA PRO A 7 10.22 -39.59 22.85
C PRO A 7 9.38 -38.45 22.24
N SER A 8 9.70 -38.11 21.00
CA SER A 8 8.91 -37.18 20.17
C SER A 8 7.50 -37.74 20.00
N ASP A 9 6.50 -36.98 20.43
CA ASP A 9 5.09 -37.33 20.26
C ASP A 9 4.67 -37.04 18.81
N ASN A 10 4.92 -38.00 17.92
CA ASN A 10 4.74 -37.85 16.47
C ASN A 10 3.31 -37.41 16.08
N ASN A 11 2.29 -37.85 16.84
CA ASN A 11 0.91 -37.40 16.65
C ASN A 11 0.73 -35.89 16.84
N LYS A 12 1.44 -35.29 17.80
CA LYS A 12 1.42 -33.85 18.04
C LYS A 12 2.08 -33.10 16.88
N LEU A 13 3.19 -33.62 16.35
CA LEU A 13 3.87 -33.05 15.18
C LEU A 13 2.98 -33.12 13.93
N ASP A 14 2.35 -34.27 13.66
CA ASP A 14 1.46 -34.44 12.52
C ASP A 14 0.26 -33.49 12.60
N ARG A 15 -0.31 -33.29 13.79
CA ARG A 15 -1.38 -32.32 14.00
C ARG A 15 -0.92 -30.89 13.71
N ILE A 16 0.27 -30.50 14.18
CA ILE A 16 0.83 -29.17 13.93
C ILE A 16 1.08 -28.95 12.43
N VAL A 17 1.63 -29.95 11.73
CA VAL A 17 1.87 -29.87 10.28
C VAL A 17 0.55 -29.77 9.50
N ALA A 18 -0.46 -30.57 9.86
CA ALA A 18 -1.77 -30.53 9.23
C ALA A 18 -2.51 -29.20 9.47
N GLU A 19 -2.36 -28.62 10.66
CA GLU A 19 -2.91 -27.31 11.00
C GLU A 19 -2.17 -26.19 10.26
N ALA A 20 -0.84 -26.26 10.15
CA ALA A 20 -0.05 -25.31 9.38
C ALA A 20 -0.43 -25.31 7.89
N ARG A 21 -0.68 -26.49 7.30
CA ARG A 21 -1.18 -26.62 5.92
C ARG A 21 -2.57 -26.02 5.74
N ARG A 22 -3.52 -26.36 6.62
CA ARG A 22 -4.88 -25.77 6.58
C ARG A 22 -4.87 -24.26 6.71
N ASN A 23 -4.07 -23.72 7.63
CA ASN A 23 -3.93 -22.27 7.81
C ASN A 23 -3.26 -21.60 6.60
N ARG A 24 -2.41 -22.31 5.84
CA ARG A 24 -1.83 -21.82 4.60
C ARG A 24 -2.87 -21.81 3.48
N GLU A 25 -3.59 -22.91 3.29
CA GLU A 25 -4.66 -23.03 2.28
C GLU A 25 -5.76 -21.98 2.49
N GLN A 26 -6.19 -21.75 3.74
CA GLN A 26 -7.18 -20.72 4.06
C GLN A 26 -6.68 -19.30 3.76
N ARG A 27 -5.39 -19.04 3.92
CA ARG A 27 -4.77 -17.75 3.55
C ARG A 27 -4.70 -17.60 2.04
N GLU A 28 -4.30 -18.66 1.33
CA GLU A 28 -4.16 -18.70 -0.13
C GLU A 28 -5.48 -18.39 -0.88
N THR A 29 -6.64 -18.53 -0.21
CA THR A 29 -7.95 -18.15 -0.76
C THR A 29 -8.19 -16.64 -0.80
N THR A 30 -7.39 -15.84 -0.10
CA THR A 30 -7.61 -14.38 -0.04
C THR A 30 -7.03 -13.70 -1.29
N TYR A 31 -7.73 -12.68 -1.81
CA TYR A 31 -7.26 -11.87 -2.94
C TYR A 31 -5.85 -11.28 -2.67
N ARG A 32 -5.52 -11.05 -1.40
CA ARG A 32 -4.20 -10.60 -0.97
C ARG A 32 -3.09 -11.60 -1.30
N GLU A 33 -3.26 -12.87 -0.94
CA GLU A 33 -2.27 -13.90 -1.26
C GLU A 33 -2.17 -14.12 -2.78
N LEU A 34 -3.30 -14.06 -3.49
CA LEU A 34 -3.28 -14.13 -4.96
C LEU A 34 -2.47 -12.97 -5.56
N ALA A 35 -2.71 -11.74 -5.11
CA ALA A 35 -1.97 -10.55 -5.55
C ALA A 35 -0.47 -10.66 -5.26
N LEU A 36 -0.08 -11.09 -4.04
CA LEU A 36 1.33 -11.29 -3.67
C LEU A 36 2.01 -12.41 -4.46
N ARG A 37 1.25 -13.33 -5.06
CA ARG A 37 1.77 -14.41 -5.91
C ARG A 37 1.99 -13.99 -7.36
N ILE A 38 1.11 -13.15 -7.91
CA ILE A 38 1.14 -12.76 -9.34
C ILE A 38 1.88 -11.45 -9.60
N TYR A 39 2.03 -10.59 -8.58
CA TYR A 39 2.73 -9.31 -8.70
C TYR A 39 4.12 -9.32 -8.06
N PRO A 40 5.07 -8.54 -8.59
CA PRO A 40 6.33 -8.30 -7.92
C PRO A 40 6.10 -7.58 -6.59
N TRP A 41 6.92 -7.88 -5.59
CA TRP A 41 6.84 -7.25 -4.26
C TRP A 41 7.42 -5.84 -4.27
N VAL A 42 6.82 -4.97 -5.07
CA VAL A 42 7.24 -3.59 -5.30
C VAL A 42 6.01 -2.69 -5.24
N CYS A 43 6.13 -1.55 -4.57
CA CYS A 43 5.07 -0.54 -4.55
C CYS A 43 4.92 0.10 -5.94
N GLY A 44 3.72 0.06 -6.51
CA GLY A 44 3.41 0.66 -7.83
C GLY A 44 3.54 2.18 -7.89
N ARG A 45 3.61 2.88 -6.75
CA ARG A 45 3.69 4.35 -6.68
C ARG A 45 5.08 4.89 -6.35
N CYS A 46 5.77 4.30 -5.37
CA CYS A 46 7.09 4.78 -4.94
C CYS A 46 8.24 3.85 -5.33
N ALA A 47 7.96 2.76 -6.04
CA ALA A 47 8.94 1.75 -6.47
C ALA A 47 9.75 1.10 -5.33
N ARG A 48 9.33 1.27 -4.08
CA ARG A 48 9.96 0.60 -2.93
C ARG A 48 9.78 -0.91 -3.04
N GLU A 49 10.86 -1.65 -2.92
CA GLU A 49 10.87 -3.11 -2.89
C GLU A 49 10.62 -3.66 -1.49
N PHE A 50 10.03 -4.85 -1.43
CA PHE A 50 9.67 -5.55 -0.21
C PHE A 50 10.26 -6.97 -0.21
N THR A 51 10.61 -7.42 0.98
CA THR A 51 11.14 -8.74 1.28
C THR A 51 10.14 -9.52 2.14
N ARG A 52 10.42 -10.80 2.39
CA ARG A 52 9.59 -11.63 3.28
C ARG A 52 9.40 -11.02 4.67
N GLU A 53 10.39 -10.27 5.16
CA GLU A 53 10.40 -9.65 6.49
C GLU A 53 9.42 -8.48 6.59
N ASN A 54 9.14 -7.79 5.48
CA ASN A 54 8.36 -6.55 5.47
C ASN A 54 7.15 -6.57 4.51
N VAL A 55 6.87 -7.68 3.80
CA VAL A 55 5.74 -7.83 2.86
C VAL A 55 4.37 -7.56 3.51
N ARG A 56 4.26 -7.67 4.84
CA ARG A 56 3.06 -7.24 5.59
C ARG A 56 2.69 -5.77 5.37
N SER A 57 3.67 -4.93 5.03
CA SER A 57 3.50 -3.50 4.75
C SER A 57 3.19 -3.20 3.28
N LEU A 58 3.10 -4.23 2.42
CA LEU A 58 2.65 -4.13 1.04
C LEU A 58 1.17 -4.56 0.99
N THR A 59 0.28 -3.65 0.62
CA THR A 59 -1.18 -3.81 0.65
C THR A 59 -1.76 -3.86 -0.75
N VAL A 60 -2.88 -4.56 -0.90
CA VAL A 60 -3.65 -4.58 -2.14
C VAL A 60 -4.58 -3.37 -2.14
N HIS A 61 -4.52 -2.59 -3.22
CA HIS A 61 -5.43 -1.51 -3.51
C HIS A 61 -6.32 -1.91 -4.70
N HIS A 62 -7.64 -1.73 -4.59
CA HIS A 62 -8.59 -1.95 -5.69
C HIS A 62 -8.69 -0.67 -6.53
N ARG A 63 -8.35 -0.74 -7.81
CA ARG A 63 -8.31 0.41 -8.73
C ARG A 63 -9.69 1.07 -8.90
N ASP A 64 -10.73 0.25 -8.92
CA ASP A 64 -12.13 0.70 -9.01
C ASP A 64 -12.78 0.96 -7.63
N HIS A 65 -12.03 0.81 -6.52
CA HIS A 65 -12.50 0.93 -5.14
C HIS A 65 -13.60 -0.07 -4.73
N ASN A 66 -13.93 -1.05 -5.59
CA ASN A 66 -14.90 -2.10 -5.33
C ASN A 66 -14.20 -3.36 -4.83
N HIS A 67 -14.26 -3.56 -3.50
CA HIS A 67 -13.67 -4.71 -2.81
C HIS A 67 -14.25 -6.07 -3.21
N ASN A 68 -15.39 -6.11 -3.90
CA ASN A 68 -16.01 -7.34 -4.41
C ASN A 68 -15.52 -7.71 -5.82
N ASN A 69 -14.94 -6.77 -6.58
CA ASN A 69 -14.41 -7.02 -7.91
C ASN A 69 -12.99 -7.60 -7.82
N ASN A 70 -12.92 -8.93 -7.75
CA ASN A 70 -11.69 -9.69 -7.49
C ASN A 70 -11.37 -10.64 -8.66
N PRO A 71 -10.98 -10.10 -9.83
CA PRO A 71 -10.70 -10.93 -10.99
C PRO A 71 -9.43 -11.77 -10.75
N PRO A 72 -9.40 -13.04 -11.20
CA PRO A 72 -8.31 -13.97 -10.88
C PRO A 72 -6.97 -13.63 -11.55
N ASP A 73 -6.99 -12.77 -12.57
CA ASP A 73 -5.80 -12.20 -13.23
C ASP A 73 -5.22 -10.98 -12.50
N GLY A 74 -5.89 -10.52 -11.44
CA GLY A 74 -5.51 -9.36 -10.65
C GLY A 74 -5.73 -8.01 -11.33
N SER A 75 -6.37 -7.95 -12.50
CA SER A 75 -6.49 -6.72 -13.31
C SER A 75 -7.07 -5.50 -12.57
N ASN A 76 -7.85 -5.71 -11.51
CA ASN A 76 -8.39 -4.64 -10.66
C ASN A 76 -7.48 -4.24 -9.48
N TRP A 77 -6.30 -4.82 -9.34
CA TRP A 77 -5.43 -4.63 -8.17
C TRP A 77 -4.18 -3.82 -8.49
N GLU A 78 -3.62 -3.22 -7.45
CA GLU A 78 -2.27 -2.65 -7.42
C GLU A 78 -1.65 -2.92 -6.04
N LEU A 79 -0.35 -3.24 -5.98
CA LEU A 79 0.37 -3.39 -4.72
C LEU A 79 0.97 -2.04 -4.30
N LEU A 80 0.58 -1.54 -3.13
CA LEU A 80 1.02 -0.25 -2.58
C LEU A 80 1.62 -0.43 -1.19
N CYS A 81 2.64 0.35 -0.85
CA CYS A 81 3.05 0.43 0.56
C CYS A 81 1.96 1.13 1.39
N ILE A 82 1.90 0.85 2.69
CA ILE A 82 0.89 1.45 3.59
C ILE A 82 0.72 2.97 3.40
N TYR A 83 1.82 3.70 3.23
CA TYR A 83 1.80 5.15 3.06
C TYR A 83 1.22 5.58 1.72
N CYS A 84 1.62 4.92 0.62
CA CYS A 84 1.05 5.21 -0.69
C CYS A 84 -0.42 4.79 -0.78
N HIS A 85 -0.80 3.74 -0.06
CA HIS A 85 -2.16 3.26 -0.01
C HIS A 85 -3.08 4.28 0.66
N GLU A 86 -2.73 4.72 1.88
CA GLU A 86 -3.48 5.75 2.61
C GLU A 86 -3.57 7.05 1.82
N ASN A 87 -2.47 7.47 1.19
CA ASN A 87 -2.47 8.67 0.36
C ASN A 87 -3.39 8.55 -0.87
N GLU A 88 -3.51 7.38 -1.49
CA GLU A 88 -4.44 7.18 -2.61
C GLU A 88 -5.90 7.29 -2.15
N HIS A 89 -6.23 6.68 -1.01
CA HIS A 89 -7.55 6.85 -0.40
C HIS A 89 -7.84 8.31 -0.06
N ALA A 90 -6.87 9.02 0.51
CA ALA A 90 -7.01 10.45 0.81
C ALA A 90 -7.28 11.28 -0.46
N ARG A 91 -6.50 11.06 -1.53
CA ARG A 91 -6.72 11.75 -2.82
C ARG A 91 -8.09 11.44 -3.43
N HIS A 92 -8.59 10.21 -3.28
CA HIS A 92 -9.92 9.86 -3.75
C HIS A 92 -11.00 10.64 -2.99
N LEU A 93 -10.89 10.74 -1.66
CA LEU A 93 -11.79 11.55 -0.83
C LEU A 93 -11.68 13.03 -1.18
N ASP A 94 -10.47 13.57 -1.31
CA ASP A 94 -10.23 14.97 -1.69
C ASP A 94 -10.83 15.31 -3.06
N ASN A 95 -10.77 14.39 -4.04
CA ASN A 95 -11.39 14.59 -5.35
C ASN A 95 -12.93 14.46 -5.31
N ALA A 96 -13.47 13.68 -4.37
CA ALA A 96 -14.90 13.49 -4.21
C ALA A 96 -15.55 14.65 -3.43
N GLU A 97 -14.85 15.21 -2.44
CA GLU A 97 -15.30 16.32 -1.60
C GLU A 97 -14.89 17.68 -2.17
N GLY A 98 -13.70 17.75 -2.76
CA GLY A 98 -13.20 18.88 -3.53
C GLY A 98 -13.85 18.87 -4.90
N GLY A 99 -15.07 19.40 -4.97
CA GLY A 99 -15.69 19.80 -6.23
C GLY A 99 -14.64 20.49 -7.10
N LYS A 100 -14.64 20.14 -8.40
CA LYS A 100 -13.84 20.83 -9.43
C LYS A 100 -13.76 22.30 -9.03
N PRO A 101 -12.57 22.96 -9.04
CA PRO A 101 -12.58 24.41 -8.90
C PRO A 101 -13.56 24.88 -9.95
N GLU A 102 -14.69 25.42 -9.50
CA GLU A 102 -15.66 26.06 -10.36
C GLU A 102 -14.78 26.95 -11.21
N THR A 103 -14.68 26.67 -12.50
CA THR A 103 -14.22 27.68 -13.46
C THR A 103 -15.35 28.69 -13.51
N ASN A 104 -15.58 29.38 -12.38
CA ASN A 104 -16.33 30.59 -12.30
C ASN A 104 -15.54 31.52 -13.19
N ASN A 105 -16.05 31.68 -14.39
CA ASN A 105 -15.62 32.62 -15.39
C ASN A 105 -16.01 34.04 -14.94
N GLU A 106 -15.84 34.32 -13.65
CA GLU A 106 -15.84 35.63 -13.06
C GLU A 106 -14.39 35.97 -12.81
N LEU A 107 -13.95 37.12 -13.34
CA LEU A 107 -12.63 37.69 -13.10
C LEU A 107 -12.44 38.00 -11.60
N GLY A 108 -12.28 36.96 -10.79
CA GLY A 108 -11.78 37.06 -9.43
C GLY A 108 -10.38 37.64 -9.51
N SER A 109 -10.19 38.79 -8.87
CA SER A 109 -8.93 39.53 -8.80
C SER A 109 -7.73 38.58 -8.74
N GLN A 110 -6.90 38.60 -9.78
CA GLN A 110 -5.69 37.81 -9.85
C GLN A 110 -4.89 38.00 -8.55
N ALA A 111 -4.52 36.89 -7.89
CA ALA A 111 -3.72 36.95 -6.68
C ALA A 111 -2.38 37.62 -7.00
N VAL A 112 -2.21 38.88 -6.57
CA VAL A 112 -1.00 39.70 -6.79
C VAL A 112 0.13 39.35 -5.81
N HIS A 113 -0.05 38.30 -5.00
CA HIS A 113 0.90 37.96 -3.95
C HIS A 113 2.18 37.39 -4.56
N ARG A 114 3.27 38.16 -4.50
CA ARG A 114 4.60 37.78 -4.98
C ARG A 114 5.50 37.49 -3.76
N PRO A 115 5.46 36.27 -3.19
CA PRO A 115 6.17 35.94 -1.94
C PRO A 115 7.69 36.04 -2.04
N PHE A 116 8.23 36.12 -3.27
CA PHE A 116 9.66 36.17 -3.54
C PHE A 116 10.08 37.43 -4.32
N ALA A 117 9.25 38.48 -4.33
CA ALA A 117 9.54 39.72 -5.08
C ALA A 117 10.90 40.34 -4.70
N GLU A 118 11.29 40.20 -3.43
CA GLU A 118 12.52 40.76 -2.86
C GLU A 118 13.61 39.71 -2.59
N LEU A 119 13.47 38.48 -3.12
CA LEU A 119 14.49 37.45 -2.90
C LEU A 119 15.84 37.85 -3.50
N LYS A 120 15.83 38.56 -4.63
CA LYS A 120 17.04 39.01 -5.34
C LYS A 120 17.83 40.07 -4.57
N THR A 121 17.18 40.91 -3.79
CA THR A 121 17.86 41.93 -2.95
C THR A 121 18.53 41.27 -1.76
N LEU A 122 17.82 40.35 -1.07
CA LEU A 122 18.37 39.58 0.05
C LEU A 122 19.59 38.73 -0.34
N LEU A 123 19.63 38.19 -1.57
CA LEU A 123 20.77 37.42 -2.07
C LEU A 123 22.00 38.28 -2.40
N LYS A 124 21.84 39.60 -2.61
CA LYS A 124 22.95 40.52 -2.92
C LYS A 124 23.64 41.06 -1.67
N GLU A 125 22.95 41.15 -0.55
CA GLU A 125 23.49 41.62 0.73
C GLU A 125 24.42 40.60 1.41
N LYS A 126 24.43 39.35 0.94
CA LYS A 126 25.29 38.26 1.44
C LYS A 126 26.66 38.15 0.74
N LYS A 127 27.17 39.23 0.16
CA LYS A 127 28.46 39.23 -0.52
C LYS A 127 29.51 40.04 0.23
#